data_AF-A0A531KT53-F1
#
_entry.id   AF-A0A531KT53-F1
#
_cell.length_a   1.000
_cell.length_b   1.000
_cell.length_c   1.000
_cell.angle_alpha   90.00
_cell.angle_beta   90.00
_cell.angle_gamma   90.00
#
_symmetry.space_group_name_H-M   'P 1'
#
loop_
_entity.id
_entity.type
_entity.pdbx_description
1 polymer ?
#
loop_
_entity_poly.entity_id
_entity_poly.type
_entity_poly.pdbx_seq_one_letter_code
_entity_poly.pdbx_strand_id
1 'polypeptide(L)'
;MATQAIQLEADSKARRGFLLALAAYLLWGLLPFYMKAVAHLPLAEVIAHRIVWSVPIAAAVLIWAGRTADFKAALRSPRIISMAALTAALISVNWGIYV
;
A
#
# COMPACT_ATOMS: atom_id res chain seq x y z
N MET A 1 -9.93 29.71 -23.57
CA MET A 1 -9.77 29.68 -22.10
C MET A 1 -10.01 28.29 -21.50
N ALA A 2 -11.10 27.57 -21.83
CA ALA A 2 -11.40 26.25 -21.25
C ALA A 2 -10.31 25.17 -21.49
N THR A 3 -9.73 25.10 -22.70
CA THR A 3 -8.66 24.14 -23.03
C THR A 3 -7.38 24.35 -22.22
N GLN A 4 -7.06 25.61 -21.90
CA GLN A 4 -5.88 25.98 -21.12
C GLN A 4 -6.03 25.55 -19.64
N ALA A 5 -7.22 25.70 -19.07
CA ALA A 5 -7.52 25.25 -17.71
C ALA A 5 -7.44 23.72 -17.57
N ILE A 6 -7.92 22.97 -18.56
CA ILE A 6 -7.84 21.50 -18.58
C ILE A 6 -6.37 21.02 -18.64
N GLN A 7 -5.53 21.68 -19.44
CA GLN A 7 -4.10 21.35 -19.52
C GLN A 7 -3.34 21.64 -18.22
N LEU A 8 -3.66 22.72 -17.51
CA LEU A 8 -3.05 23.05 -16.21
C LEU A 8 -3.44 22.04 -15.12
N GLU A 9 -4.71 21.60 -15.09
CA GLU A 9 -5.13 20.53 -14.18
C GLU A 9 -4.47 19.19 -14.50
N ALA A 10 -4.34 18.85 -15.77
CA ALA A 10 -3.68 17.62 -16.21
C ALA A 10 -2.19 17.61 -15.82
N ASP A 11 -1.47 18.73 -16.03
CA ASP A 11 -0.07 18.85 -15.64
C ASP A 11 0.09 18.78 -14.10
N SER A 12 -0.81 19.40 -13.34
CA SER A 12 -0.82 19.32 -11.87
C SER A 12 -1.06 17.89 -11.35
N LYS A 13 -2.03 17.17 -11.93
CA LYS A 13 -2.30 15.76 -11.60
C LYS A 13 -1.13 14.86 -11.98
N ALA A 14 -0.54 15.07 -13.16
CA ALA A 14 0.63 14.32 -13.63
C ALA A 14 1.84 14.55 -12.71
N ARG A 15 2.10 15.79 -12.33
CA ARG A 15 3.21 16.16 -11.43
C ARG A 15 3.03 15.57 -10.03
N ARG A 16 1.80 15.59 -9.48
CA ARG A 16 1.47 14.89 -8.23
C ARG A 16 1.66 13.38 -8.35
N GLY A 17 1.17 12.77 -9.42
CA GLY A 17 1.34 11.34 -9.68
C GLY A 17 2.81 10.93 -9.77
N PHE A 18 3.63 11.73 -10.45
CA PHE A 18 5.08 11.55 -10.54
C PHE A 18 5.74 11.61 -9.17
N LEU A 19 5.43 12.62 -8.34
CA LEU A 19 5.99 12.75 -7.00
C LEU A 19 5.61 11.58 -6.09
N LEU A 20 4.36 11.10 -6.17
CA LEU A 20 3.90 9.93 -5.42
C LEU A 20 4.64 8.66 -5.86
N ALA A 21 4.81 8.45 -7.17
CA ALA A 21 5.55 7.31 -7.71
C ALA A 21 7.03 7.38 -7.27
N LEU A 22 7.67 8.54 -7.39
CA LEU A 22 9.05 8.76 -6.97
C LEU A 22 9.23 8.44 -5.47
N ALA A 23 8.35 8.96 -4.61
CA ALA A 23 8.38 8.67 -3.19
C ALA A 23 8.19 7.17 -2.89
N ALA A 24 7.26 6.51 -3.58
CA ALA A 24 7.03 5.08 -3.46
C ALA A 24 8.26 4.27 -3.86
N TYR A 25 8.90 4.59 -4.99
CA TYR A 25 10.11 3.91 -5.46
C TYR A 25 11.32 4.16 -4.56
N LEU A 26 11.47 5.36 -3.99
CA LEU A 26 12.51 5.63 -3.01
C LEU A 26 12.29 4.78 -1.74
N LEU A 27 11.08 4.76 -1.19
CA LEU A 27 10.75 3.91 -0.03
C LEU A 27 11.02 2.42 -0.32
N TRP A 28 10.68 1.95 -1.52
CA TRP A 28 10.98 0.58 -1.95
C TRP A 28 12.48 0.33 -2.17
N GLY A 29 13.23 1.33 -2.64
CA GLY A 29 14.68 1.27 -2.81
C GLY A 29 15.44 1.21 -1.49
N LEU A 30 14.86 1.70 -0.39
CA LEU A 30 15.42 1.57 0.97
C LEU A 30 15.21 0.17 1.58
N LEU A 31 14.31 -0.63 1.01
CA LEU A 31 13.93 -1.94 1.53
C LEU A 31 15.08 -2.95 1.68
N PRO A 32 16.03 -3.06 0.72
CA PRO A 32 17.17 -3.98 0.85
C PRO A 32 18.09 -3.60 2.01
N PHE A 33 18.25 -2.30 2.29
CA PHE A 33 19.05 -1.83 3.43
C PHE A 33 18.39 -2.21 4.76
N TYR A 34 17.06 -2.06 4.85
CA TYR A 34 16.30 -2.52 6.01
C TYR A 34 16.45 -4.03 6.20
N MET A 35 16.28 -4.83 5.15
CA MET A 35 16.43 -6.29 5.21
C MET A 35 17.83 -6.71 5.67
N LYS A 36 18.88 -6.03 5.21
CA LYS A 36 20.24 -6.26 5.69
C LYS A 36 20.40 -5.92 7.18
N ALA A 37 19.77 -4.83 7.65
CA ALA A 37 19.83 -4.43 9.06
C ALA A 37 19.13 -5.45 9.98
N VAL A 38 18.01 -6.03 9.53
CA VAL A 38 17.23 -7.02 10.30
C VAL A 38 17.60 -8.47 10.01
N ALA A 39 18.66 -8.73 9.23
CA ALA A 39 19.03 -10.08 8.79
C ALA A 39 19.37 -11.07 9.92
N HIS A 40 19.57 -10.57 11.15
CA HIS A 40 19.80 -11.38 12.35
C HIS A 40 18.50 -11.88 13.00
N LEU A 41 17.33 -11.34 12.60
CA LEU A 41 16.03 -11.74 13.10
C LEU A 41 15.41 -12.84 12.22
N PRO A 42 14.59 -13.74 12.78
CA PRO A 42 13.82 -14.69 11.98
C PRO A 42 12.91 -13.97 10.98
N LEU A 43 12.93 -14.41 9.72
CA LEU A 43 12.11 -13.82 8.65
C LEU A 43 10.62 -13.77 9.01
N ALA A 44 10.12 -14.81 9.69
CA ALA A 44 8.74 -14.88 10.15
C ALA A 44 8.38 -13.73 11.10
N GLU A 45 9.29 -13.30 11.97
CA GLU A 45 9.06 -12.18 12.88
C GLU A 45 9.00 -10.85 12.12
N VAL A 46 9.87 -10.65 11.13
CA VAL A 46 9.87 -9.44 10.29
C VAL A 46 8.55 -9.32 9.51
N ILE A 47 8.07 -10.43 8.94
CA ILE A 47 6.79 -10.47 8.22
C ILE A 47 5.62 -10.24 9.18
N ALA A 48 5.64 -10.85 10.37
CA ALA A 48 4.58 -10.65 11.38
C ALA A 48 4.47 -9.18 11.78
N HIS A 49 5.60 -8.52 12.07
CA HIS A 49 5.61 -7.09 12.40
C HIS A 49 5.05 -6.23 11.26
N ARG A 50 5.37 -6.55 9.99
CA ARG A 50 4.79 -5.85 8.84
C ARG A 50 3.27 -5.95 8.80
N ILE A 51 2.73 -7.16 9.00
CA ILE A 51 1.28 -7.38 8.98
C ILE A 51 0.61 -6.63 10.14
N VAL A 52 1.18 -6.73 11.34
CA VAL A 52 0.66 -6.07 12.54
C VAL A 52 0.61 -4.55 12.35
N TRP A 53 1.65 -3.94 11.79
CA TRP A 53 1.68 -2.49 11.53
C TRP A 53 0.87 -2.04 10.32
N SER A 54 0.54 -2.95 9.39
CA SER A 54 -0.29 -2.62 8.22
C SER A 54 -1.71 -2.24 8.63
N VAL A 55 -2.28 -2.92 9.63
CA VAL A 55 -3.66 -2.69 10.11
C VAL A 55 -3.87 -1.29 10.70
N PRO A 56 -3.10 -0.82 11.71
CA PRO A 56 -3.28 0.51 12.28
C PRO A 56 -2.98 1.63 11.29
N ILE A 57 -1.96 1.47 10.42
CA ILE A 57 -1.66 2.46 9.39
C ILE A 57 -2.80 2.56 8.37
N ALA A 58 -3.28 1.43 7.85
CA ALA A 58 -4.41 1.41 6.92
C ALA A 58 -5.68 1.99 7.57
N ALA A 59 -5.94 1.65 8.84
CA ALA A 59 -7.07 2.20 9.58
C ALA A 59 -6.96 3.72 9.76
N ALA A 60 -5.78 4.24 10.12
CA ALA A 60 -5.54 5.66 10.26
C ALA A 60 -5.75 6.40 8.93
N VAL A 61 -5.21 5.87 7.82
CA VAL A 61 -5.40 6.43 6.48
C VAL A 61 -6.88 6.41 6.08
N LEU A 62 -7.60 5.32 6.36
CA LEU A 62 -9.01 5.18 6.06
C LEU A 62 -9.88 6.18 6.84
N ILE A 63 -9.60 6.35 8.13
CA ILE A 63 -10.29 7.32 9.00
C ILE A 63 -10.01 8.74 8.49
N TRP A 64 -8.75 9.06 8.19
CA TRP A 64 -8.35 10.36 7.67
C TRP A 64 -8.99 10.66 6.31
N ALA A 65 -9.17 9.64 5.46
CA ALA A 65 -9.88 9.76 4.18
C ALA A 65 -11.42 9.85 4.32
N GLY A 66 -11.97 9.63 5.52
CA GLY A 66 -13.42 9.65 5.76
C GLY A 66 -14.21 8.49 5.14
N ARG A 67 -13.54 7.46 4.60
CA ARG A 67 -14.16 6.38 3.82
C ARG A 67 -14.57 5.15 4.64
N THR A 68 -14.89 5.36 5.92
CA THR A 68 -15.22 4.28 6.85
C THR A 68 -16.51 3.54 6.50
N ALA A 69 -17.46 4.22 5.84
CA ALA A 69 -18.72 3.62 5.37
C ALA A 69 -18.49 2.64 4.20
N ASP A 70 -17.70 3.03 3.19
CA ASP A 70 -17.31 2.18 2.05
C ASP A 70 -16.59 0.92 2.55
N PHE A 71 -15.70 1.08 3.52
CA PHE A 71 -14.98 -0.05 4.12
C PHE A 71 -15.92 -1.03 4.83
N LYS A 72 -16.90 -0.52 5.60
CA LYS A 72 -17.93 -1.39 6.22
C LYS A 72 -18.78 -2.11 5.17
N ALA A 73 -19.11 -1.46 4.06
CA ALA A 73 -19.82 -2.08 2.95
C ALA A 73 -18.96 -3.17 2.28
N ALA A 74 -17.67 -2.91 2.08
CA ALA A 74 -16.72 -3.86 1.53
C ALA A 74 -16.57 -5.12 2.41
N LEU A 75 -16.52 -4.95 3.73
CA LEU A 75 -16.49 -6.06 4.70
C LEU A 75 -17.77 -6.90 4.73
N ARG A 76 -18.90 -6.39 4.22
CA ARG A 76 -20.14 -7.16 4.09
C ARG A 76 -20.24 -7.91 2.77
N SER A 77 -19.33 -7.66 1.83
CA SER A 77 -19.30 -8.34 0.55
C SER A 77 -18.39 -9.57 0.61
N PRO A 78 -18.93 -10.80 0.60
CA PRO A 78 -18.12 -12.01 0.67
C PRO A 78 -17.17 -12.14 -0.53
N ARG A 79 -17.55 -11.59 -1.68
CA ARG A 79 -16.69 -11.54 -2.88
C ARG A 79 -15.47 -10.65 -2.68
N ILE A 80 -15.63 -9.48 -2.06
CA ILE A 80 -14.50 -8.58 -1.82
C ILE A 80 -13.55 -9.21 -0.80
N ILE A 81 -14.07 -9.81 0.26
CA ILE A 81 -13.26 -10.51 1.25
C ILE A 81 -12.53 -11.70 0.63
N SER A 82 -13.20 -12.53 -0.17
CA SER A 82 -12.56 -13.70 -0.78
C SER A 82 -11.45 -13.31 -1.76
N MET A 83 -11.67 -12.27 -2.58
CA MET A 83 -10.62 -11.74 -3.44
C MET A 83 -9.47 -11.12 -2.65
N ALA A 84 -9.75 -10.36 -1.59
CA ALA A 84 -8.72 -9.78 -0.73
C ALA A 84 -7.89 -10.88 -0.05
N ALA A 85 -8.53 -11.95 0.43
CA ALA A 85 -7.84 -13.11 1.01
C ALA A 85 -6.96 -13.82 -0.02
N LEU A 86 -7.46 -14.03 -1.23
CA LEU A 86 -6.68 -14.62 -2.32
C LEU A 86 -5.46 -13.76 -2.68
N THR A 87 -5.65 -12.45 -2.84
CA THR A 87 -4.55 -11.52 -3.14
C THR A 87 -3.53 -11.50 -2.00
N ALA A 88 -3.98 -11.47 -0.74
CA ALA A 88 -3.09 -11.50 0.42
C ALA A 88 -2.29 -12.81 0.49
N ALA A 89 -2.91 -13.95 0.18
CA ALA A 89 -2.23 -15.24 0.12
C ALA A 89 -1.17 -15.27 -1.00
N LEU A 90 -1.52 -14.81 -2.20
CA LEU A 90 -0.59 -14.75 -3.34
C LEU A 90 0.60 -13.83 -3.04
N ILE A 91 0.37 -12.66 -2.45
CA ILE A 91 1.44 -11.73 -2.06
C ILE A 91 2.31 -12.35 -0.96
N SER A 92 1.71 -13.00 0.05
CA SER A 92 2.45 -13.66 1.13
C SER A 92 3.36 -14.78 0.60
N VAL A 93 2.84 -15.61 -0.32
CA VAL A 93 3.62 -16.65 -0.99
C VAL A 93 4.74 -16.05 -1.83
N ASN A 94 4.44 -15.03 -2.63
CA ASN A 94 5.44 -14.35 -3.44
C ASN A 94 6.59 -13.80 -2.59
N TRP A 95 6.27 -13.12 -1.49
CA TRP A 95 7.27 -12.56 -0.59
C TRP A 95 8.06 -13.63 0.15
N GLY A 96 7.41 -14.70 0.62
CA GLY A 96 8.07 -15.81 1.29
C GLY A 96 9.00 -16.63 0.39
N ILE A 97 8.81 -16.57 -0.94
CA ILE A 97 9.73 -17.20 -1.91
C ILE A 97 10.87 -16.24 -2.28
N TYR A 98 10.59 -14.94 -2.38
CA TYR A 98 11.55 -13.95 -2.84
C TYR A 98 12.59 -13.56 -1.78
N VAL A 99 12.16 -13.47 -0.52
CA VAL A 99 13.00 -13.06 0.62
C VAL A 99 13.63 -14.29 1.26
#